data_AF-A0A431UWN1-F1
#
_entry.id   AF-A0A431UWN1-F1
#
_cell.length_a   1.000
_cell.length_b   1.000
_cell.length_c   1.000
_cell.angle_alpha   90.00
_cell.angle_beta   90.00
_cell.angle_gamma   90.00
#
_symmetry.space_group_name_H-M   'P 1'
#
loop_
_entity.id
_entity.type
_entity.pdbx_description
1 polymer ?
#
loop_
_entity_poly.entity_id
_entity_poly.type
_entity_poly.pdbx_seq_one_letter_code
_entity_poly.pdbx_strand_id
1 'polypeptide(L)'
;MFFQSASKLKKENKKSCDSFEKLQTIVNILLKREVPSSNTMHHLLYHANMKLEQLRITYSYHRKHITLTTAVGVYHKEAYEETFKYFNQLQLLVDAYISLNIEENRQQINHRLSFKEHFIEKLSKEITEFNNQHILPFLEEKFWYAIKEDIMPILAELR
;
A
#
# COMPACT_ATOMS: atom_id res chain seq x y z
N MET A 1 -52.26 -7.53 28.61
CA MET A 1 -51.71 -8.17 27.40
C MET A 1 -50.71 -7.21 26.79
N PHE A 2 -49.44 -7.37 27.17
CA PHE A 2 -48.34 -6.48 26.83
C PHE A 2 -47.30 -7.24 26.00
N PHE A 3 -46.61 -6.51 25.12
CA PHE A 3 -45.46 -6.90 24.29
C PHE A 3 -45.75 -7.59 22.95
N GLN A 4 -46.32 -6.83 22.01
CA GLN A 4 -45.86 -6.87 20.62
C GLN A 4 -44.66 -5.93 20.49
N SER A 5 -43.45 -6.42 20.70
CA SER A 5 -42.23 -5.76 20.24
C SER A 5 -41.12 -6.78 20.07
N ALA A 6 -40.24 -6.52 19.10
CA ALA A 6 -39.02 -7.28 18.78
C ALA A 6 -39.16 -8.48 17.81
N SER A 7 -39.77 -8.26 16.65
CA SER A 7 -39.32 -8.96 15.42
C SER A 7 -39.13 -7.98 14.27
N LYS A 8 -38.48 -6.83 14.53
CA LYS A 8 -37.59 -6.26 13.51
C LYS A 8 -36.39 -7.19 13.44
N LEU A 9 -36.55 -8.22 12.60
CA LEU A 9 -35.45 -8.96 12.01
C LEU A 9 -34.33 -7.97 11.74
N LYS A 10 -33.26 -8.10 12.55
CA LYS A 10 -31.96 -7.57 12.20
C LYS A 10 -31.76 -8.01 10.76
N LYS A 11 -31.82 -7.06 9.83
CA LYS A 11 -31.13 -7.21 8.56
C LYS A 11 -29.71 -7.50 8.98
N GLU A 12 -29.37 -8.79 8.97
CA GLU A 12 -28.00 -9.22 8.88
C GLU A 12 -27.47 -8.46 7.67
N ASN A 13 -26.78 -7.36 7.95
CA ASN A 13 -25.78 -6.86 7.03
C ASN A 13 -24.87 -8.06 6.83
N LYS A 14 -25.13 -8.82 5.77
CA LYS A 14 -24.11 -9.63 5.11
C LYS A 14 -22.90 -8.72 5.12
N LYS A 15 -21.91 -9.07 5.96
CA LYS A 15 -20.59 -8.48 5.91
C LYS A 15 -20.06 -8.81 4.51
N SER A 16 -20.47 -8.01 3.53
CA SER A 16 -19.65 -7.80 2.35
C SER A 16 -18.32 -7.40 2.93
N CYS A 17 -17.30 -8.22 2.70
CA CYS A 17 -15.95 -7.94 3.14
C CYS A 17 -15.57 -6.64 2.43
N ASP A 18 -15.69 -5.53 3.15
CA ASP A 18 -15.62 -4.18 2.58
C ASP A 18 -14.32 -4.06 1.81
N SER A 19 -14.39 -3.55 0.58
CA SER A 19 -13.23 -3.27 -0.26
C SER A 19 -12.15 -2.45 0.50
N PHE A 20 -12.58 -1.61 1.44
CA PHE A 20 -11.73 -0.94 2.42
C PHE A 20 -10.86 -1.87 3.27
N GLU A 21 -11.43 -2.89 3.92
CA GLU A 21 -10.70 -3.81 4.81
C GLU A 21 -9.69 -4.66 4.03
N LYS A 22 -10.07 -5.08 2.81
CA LYS A 22 -9.18 -5.79 1.89
C LYS A 22 -8.00 -4.91 1.50
N LEU A 23 -8.27 -3.67 1.09
CA LEU A 23 -7.23 -2.72 0.71
C LEU A 23 -6.30 -2.39 1.89
N GLN A 24 -6.86 -2.17 3.07
CA GLN A 24 -6.09 -1.95 4.32
C GLN A 24 -5.17 -3.13 4.60
N THR A 25 -5.65 -4.37 4.45
CA THR A 25 -4.84 -5.57 4.65
C THR A 25 -3.69 -5.64 3.65
N ILE A 26 -3.95 -5.33 2.37
CA ILE A 26 -2.91 -5.36 1.34
C ILE A 26 -1.85 -4.28 1.59
N VAL A 27 -2.26 -3.04 1.89
CA VAL A 27 -1.35 -1.94 2.22
C VAL A 27 -0.51 -2.28 3.45
N ASN A 28 -1.09 -2.90 4.47
CA ASN A 28 -0.37 -3.35 5.65
C ASN A 28 0.70 -4.41 5.32
N ILE A 29 0.39 -5.37 4.45
CA ILE A 29 1.34 -6.40 4.02
C ILE A 29 2.49 -5.77 3.23
N LEU A 30 2.17 -4.86 2.29
CA LEU A 30 3.18 -4.16 1.49
C LEU A 30 4.10 -3.31 2.38
N LEU A 31 3.53 -2.53 3.31
CA LEU A 31 4.31 -1.66 4.18
C LEU A 31 5.22 -2.47 5.12
N LYS A 32 4.75 -3.60 5.67
CA LYS A 32 5.58 -4.50 6.50
C LYS A 32 6.72 -5.14 5.71
N ARG A 33 6.53 -5.45 4.43
CA ARG A 33 7.60 -5.97 3.56
C ARG A 33 8.65 -4.91 3.25
N GLU A 34 8.22 -3.68 2.97
CA GLU A 34 9.17 -2.60 2.67
C GLU A 34 9.89 -2.08 3.91
N VAL A 35 9.24 -2.11 5.06
CA VAL A 35 9.78 -1.64 6.33
C VAL A 35 9.65 -2.78 7.33
N PRO A 36 10.70 -3.61 7.48
CA PRO A 36 10.71 -4.64 8.51
C PRO A 36 10.82 -3.96 9.89
N SER A 37 9.68 -3.66 10.50
CA SER A 37 9.59 -3.15 11.86
C SER A 37 8.93 -4.16 12.78
N SER A 38 9.20 -4.04 14.08
CA SER A 38 8.44 -4.71 15.13
C SER A 38 6.94 -4.40 15.01
N ASN A 39 6.10 -5.34 15.47
CA ASN A 39 4.64 -5.43 15.23
C ASN A 39 3.77 -4.23 15.66
N THR A 40 4.36 -3.18 16.23
CA THR A 40 3.64 -2.02 16.74
C THR A 40 3.48 -0.94 15.65
N MET A 41 2.24 -0.50 15.43
CA MET A 41 1.87 0.49 14.41
C MET A 41 2.70 1.79 14.47
N HIS A 42 3.00 2.30 15.67
CA HIS A 42 3.82 3.51 15.83
C HIS A 42 5.26 3.30 15.37
N HIS A 43 5.82 2.10 15.57
CA HIS A 43 7.16 1.78 15.10
C HIS A 43 7.19 1.63 13.59
N LEU A 44 6.13 1.07 12.99
CA LEU A 44 6.01 0.97 11.53
C LEU A 44 6.05 2.34 10.85
N LEU A 45 5.25 3.30 11.32
CA LEU A 45 5.26 4.66 10.78
C LEU A 45 6.58 5.39 11.04
N TYR A 46 7.17 5.21 12.22
CA TYR A 46 8.48 5.79 12.54
C TYR A 46 9.57 5.27 11.59
N HIS A 47 9.67 3.95 11.39
CA HIS A 47 10.66 3.36 10.49
C HIS A 47 10.38 3.71 9.02
N ALA A 48 9.11 3.83 8.61
CA ALA A 48 8.76 4.29 7.28
C ALA A 48 9.21 5.74 7.04
N ASN A 49 8.99 6.63 8.01
CA ASN A 49 9.45 8.02 7.94
C ASN A 49 10.98 8.12 7.89
N MET A 50 11.69 7.34 8.72
CA MET A 50 13.15 7.27 8.66
C MET A 50 13.65 6.81 7.28
N LYS A 51 12.98 5.81 6.69
CA LYS A 51 13.32 5.33 5.34
C LYS A 51 13.04 6.39 4.27
N LEU A 52 11.94 7.15 4.38
CA LEU A 52 11.64 8.28 3.51
C LEU A 52 12.71 9.37 3.59
N GLU A 53 13.21 9.69 4.80
CA GLU A 53 14.29 10.65 4.98
C GLU A 53 15.60 10.16 4.36
N GLN A 54 15.95 8.89 4.53
CA GLN A 54 17.12 8.28 3.89
C GLN A 54 17.04 8.36 2.37
N LEU A 55 15.88 8.02 1.78
CA LEU A 55 15.65 8.15 0.34
C LEU A 55 15.74 9.61 -0.11
N ARG A 56 15.24 10.54 0.69
CA ARG A 56 15.33 11.98 0.42
C ARG A 56 16.77 12.47 0.34
N ILE A 57 17.61 12.03 1.26
CA ILE A 57 19.04 12.34 1.25
C ILE A 57 19.69 11.68 0.02
N THR A 58 19.35 10.43 -0.28
CA THR A 58 19.96 9.64 -1.36
C THR A 58 19.65 10.19 -2.75
N TYR A 59 18.39 10.51 -3.07
CA TYR A 59 18.09 11.12 -4.36
C TYR A 59 18.69 12.52 -4.47
N SER A 60 18.76 13.29 -3.37
CA SER A 60 19.37 14.63 -3.36
C SER A 60 20.87 14.55 -3.64
N TYR A 61 21.53 13.53 -3.09
CA TYR A 61 22.92 13.21 -3.41
C TYR A 61 23.08 12.91 -4.90
N HIS A 62 22.34 11.92 -5.43
CA HIS A 62 22.45 11.55 -6.84
C HIS A 62 22.18 12.73 -7.79
N ARG A 63 21.15 13.54 -7.50
CA ARG A 63 20.82 14.74 -8.28
C ARG A 63 21.99 15.71 -8.40
N LYS A 64 22.80 15.89 -7.36
CA LYS A 64 23.98 16.78 -7.38
C LYS A 64 25.13 16.24 -8.22
N HIS A 65 25.16 14.93 -8.46
CA HIS A 65 26.23 14.25 -9.19
C HIS A 65 25.83 13.87 -10.64
N ILE A 66 24.63 14.22 -11.09
CA ILE A 66 24.19 14.01 -12.47
C ILE A 66 25.09 14.80 -13.42
N THR A 67 25.76 14.09 -14.32
CA THR A 67 26.58 14.67 -15.38
C THR A 67 26.38 13.88 -16.66
N LEU A 68 25.99 14.53 -17.76
CA LEU A 68 25.69 13.82 -19.02
C LEU A 68 26.95 13.46 -19.84
N THR A 69 28.13 13.88 -19.38
CA THR A 69 29.39 13.71 -20.10
C THR A 69 30.17 12.47 -19.68
N THR A 70 29.83 11.85 -18.54
CA THR A 70 30.53 10.68 -18.01
C THR A 70 29.55 9.56 -17.73
N ALA A 71 29.99 8.31 -17.92
CA ALA A 71 29.19 7.13 -17.59
C ALA A 71 28.75 7.12 -16.10
N VAL A 72 29.60 7.62 -15.21
CA VAL A 72 29.27 7.78 -13.77
C VAL A 72 28.14 8.79 -13.56
N GLY A 73 28.12 9.88 -14.31
CA GLY A 73 27.05 10.86 -14.23
C GLY A 73 25.73 10.38 -14.84
N VAL A 74 25.77 9.49 -15.84
CA VAL A 74 24.58 8.78 -16.34
C VAL A 74 24.05 7.79 -15.30
N TYR A 75 24.94 7.04 -14.64
CA TYR A 75 24.55 6.19 -13.50
C TYR A 75 23.85 6.99 -12.40
N HIS A 76 24.37 8.16 -12.02
CA HIS A 76 23.70 9.02 -11.03
C HIS A 76 22.34 9.53 -11.49
N LYS A 77 22.11 9.68 -12.80
CA LYS A 77 20.79 10.02 -13.33
C LYS A 77 19.81 8.86 -13.17
N GLU A 78 20.21 7.66 -13.56
CA GLU A 78 19.39 6.45 -13.43
C GLU A 78 19.08 6.15 -11.95
N ALA A 79 20.10 6.18 -11.10
CA ALA A 79 19.95 5.99 -9.65
C ALA A 79 19.05 7.06 -9.02
N TYR A 80 19.11 8.31 -9.49
CA TYR A 80 18.20 9.37 -9.05
C TYR A 80 16.75 9.05 -9.41
N GLU A 81 16.49 8.67 -10.66
CA GLU A 81 15.14 8.36 -11.16
C GLU A 81 14.53 7.17 -10.42
N GLU A 82 15.31 6.10 -10.21
CA GLU A 82 14.88 4.92 -9.45
C GLU A 82 14.60 5.26 -7.99
N THR A 83 15.53 5.96 -7.31
CA THR A 83 15.37 6.35 -5.90
C THR A 83 14.17 7.28 -5.72
N PHE A 84 13.96 8.20 -6.67
CA PHE A 84 12.83 9.12 -6.64
C PHE A 84 11.49 8.40 -6.88
N LYS A 85 11.44 7.44 -7.81
CA LYS A 85 10.27 6.58 -8.02
C LYS A 85 9.95 5.82 -6.72
N TYR A 86 10.96 5.20 -6.10
CA TYR A 86 10.78 4.44 -4.87
C TYR A 86 10.32 5.33 -3.70
N PHE A 87 10.87 6.55 -3.57
CA PHE A 87 10.42 7.55 -2.60
C PHE A 87 8.94 7.88 -2.76
N ASN A 88 8.48 8.21 -3.98
CA ASN A 88 7.08 8.55 -4.23
C ASN A 88 6.13 7.39 -3.93
N GLN A 89 6.53 6.16 -4.29
CA GLN A 89 5.75 4.96 -4.02
C GLN A 89 5.63 4.69 -2.51
N LEU A 90 6.72 4.80 -1.76
CA LEU A 90 6.70 4.61 -0.30
C LEU A 90 5.88 5.72 0.38
N GLN A 91 6.02 6.97 -0.06
CA GLN A 91 5.25 8.08 0.49
C GLN A 91 3.75 7.85 0.30
N LEU A 92 3.33 7.45 -0.90
CA LEU A 92 1.95 7.17 -1.21
C LEU A 92 1.41 5.96 -0.43
N LEU A 93 2.22 4.92 -0.19
CA LEU A 93 1.86 3.82 0.71
C LEU A 93 1.65 4.27 2.15
N VAL A 94 2.51 5.16 2.67
CA VAL A 94 2.38 5.71 4.02
C VAL A 94 1.14 6.60 4.12
N ASP A 95 0.90 7.47 3.15
CA ASP A 95 -0.28 8.33 3.10
C ASP A 95 -1.57 7.49 3.05
N ALA A 96 -1.60 6.44 2.21
CA ALA A 96 -2.72 5.52 2.13
C ALA A 96 -2.91 4.73 3.43
N TYR A 97 -1.83 4.26 4.07
CA TYR A 97 -1.89 3.59 5.36
C TYR A 97 -2.48 4.51 6.45
N ILE A 98 -2.12 5.78 6.48
CA ILE A 98 -2.70 6.75 7.42
C ILE A 98 -4.18 6.91 7.14
N SER A 99 -4.56 7.20 5.88
CA SER A 99 -5.96 7.38 5.46
C SER A 99 -6.85 6.17 5.74
N LEU A 100 -6.34 4.96 5.53
CA LEU A 100 -7.07 3.69 5.77
C LEU A 100 -7.16 3.31 7.25
N ASN A 101 -6.42 3.97 8.14
CA ASN A 101 -6.56 3.79 9.59
C ASN A 101 -7.47 4.85 10.24
N ILE A 102 -7.99 5.81 9.47
CA ILE A 102 -8.96 6.81 9.93
C ILE A 102 -10.38 6.30 9.60
N GLU A 103 -11.10 5.80 10.61
CA GLU A 103 -12.43 5.20 10.41
C GLU A 103 -13.47 6.18 9.83
N GLU A 104 -13.34 7.48 10.11
CA GLU A 104 -14.22 8.53 9.60
C GLU A 104 -14.21 8.61 8.06
N ASN A 105 -13.10 8.24 7.42
CA ASN A 105 -12.96 8.26 5.96
C ASN A 105 -13.49 7.00 5.28
N ARG A 106 -13.89 5.97 6.05
CA ARG A 106 -14.27 4.64 5.52
C ARG A 106 -15.39 4.72 4.48
N GLN A 107 -16.43 5.51 4.73
CA GLN A 107 -17.57 5.63 3.80
C GLN A 107 -17.18 6.33 2.49
N GLN A 108 -16.37 7.40 2.58
CA GLN A 108 -15.90 8.13 1.40
C GLN A 108 -14.96 7.27 0.56
N ILE A 109 -14.04 6.56 1.21
CA ILE A 109 -13.10 5.65 0.56
C ILE A 109 -13.85 4.49 -0.08
N ASN A 110 -14.78 3.83 0.62
CA ASN A 110 -15.61 2.77 0.02
C ASN A 110 -16.40 3.26 -1.19
N HIS A 111 -16.95 4.47 -1.16
CA HIS A 111 -17.62 5.04 -2.31
C HIS A 111 -16.66 5.22 -3.51
N ARG A 112 -15.45 5.76 -3.28
CA ARG A 112 -14.42 5.88 -4.35
C ARG A 112 -13.98 4.51 -4.88
N LEU A 113 -13.85 3.52 -4.00
CA LEU A 113 -13.42 2.16 -4.33
C LEU A 113 -14.52 1.30 -4.96
N SER A 114 -15.79 1.74 -4.95
CA SER A 114 -16.92 0.98 -5.50
C SER A 114 -16.71 0.56 -6.96
N PHE A 115 -16.06 1.40 -7.77
CA PHE A 115 -15.75 1.10 -9.17
C PHE A 115 -14.54 0.17 -9.36
N LYS A 116 -13.78 -0.09 -8.30
CA LYS A 116 -12.56 -0.92 -8.30
C LYS A 116 -12.65 -2.15 -7.40
N GLU A 117 -13.82 -2.41 -6.84
CA GLU A 117 -14.09 -3.52 -5.91
C GLU A 117 -13.67 -4.89 -6.49
N HIS A 118 -14.03 -5.16 -7.75
CA HIS A 118 -13.61 -6.39 -8.44
C HIS A 118 -12.10 -6.55 -8.58
N PHE A 119 -11.38 -5.44 -8.79
CA PHE A 119 -9.93 -5.46 -8.93
C PHE A 119 -9.24 -5.71 -7.59
N ILE A 120 -9.71 -5.04 -6.53
CA ILE A 120 -9.20 -5.22 -5.16
C ILE A 120 -9.48 -6.64 -4.67
N GLU A 121 -10.66 -7.18 -4.99
CA GLU A 121 -10.99 -8.57 -4.67
C GLU A 121 -10.09 -9.56 -5.40
N LYS A 122 -9.80 -9.32 -6.69
CA LYS A 122 -8.89 -10.16 -7.47
C LYS A 122 -7.47 -10.16 -6.87
N LEU A 123 -6.92 -8.97 -6.60
CA LEU A 123 -5.60 -8.84 -5.97
C LEU A 123 -5.54 -9.51 -4.59
N SER A 124 -6.59 -9.32 -3.78
CA SER A 124 -6.68 -9.96 -2.46
C SER A 124 -6.68 -11.49 -2.55
N LYS A 125 -7.36 -12.06 -3.57
CA LYS A 125 -7.35 -13.50 -3.82
C LYS A 125 -5.97 -13.97 -4.28
N GLU A 126 -5.36 -13.28 -5.24
CA GLU A 126 -4.01 -13.61 -5.74
C GLU A 126 -2.97 -13.58 -4.62
N ILE A 127 -3.01 -12.59 -3.72
CA ILE A 127 -2.12 -12.52 -2.55
C ILE A 127 -2.34 -13.70 -1.61
N THR A 128 -3.60 -14.09 -1.39
CA THR A 128 -3.94 -15.22 -0.51
C THR A 128 -3.48 -16.54 -1.11
N GLU A 129 -3.69 -16.74 -2.41
CA GLU A 129 -3.22 -17.93 -3.14
C GLU A 129 -1.70 -18.00 -3.19
N PHE A 130 -1.03 -16.87 -3.45
CA PHE A 130 0.42 -16.76 -3.48
C PHE A 130 1.05 -17.13 -2.12
N ASN A 131 0.49 -16.65 -1.00
CA ASN A 131 0.98 -16.96 0.34
C ASN A 131 0.88 -18.45 0.71
N ASN A 132 0.04 -19.21 0.01
CA ASN A 132 -0.11 -20.66 0.20
C ASN A 132 0.86 -21.48 -0.67
N GLN A 133 1.61 -20.84 -1.56
CA GLN A 133 2.56 -21.50 -2.46
C GLN A 133 4.00 -21.32 -1.97
N HIS A 134 4.80 -22.38 -2.11
CA HIS A 134 6.25 -22.29 -1.93
C HIS A 134 6.90 -21.81 -3.22
N ILE A 135 7.24 -20.53 -3.26
CA ILE A 135 7.78 -19.85 -4.44
C ILE A 135 9.24 -19.48 -4.20
N LEU A 136 10.04 -19.47 -5.28
CA LEU A 136 11.44 -19.09 -5.22
C LEU A 136 11.57 -17.59 -4.86
N PRO A 137 12.53 -17.19 -4.02
CA PRO A 137 12.65 -15.80 -3.54
C PRO A 137 12.68 -14.73 -4.65
N PHE A 138 13.33 -15.02 -5.79
CA PHE A 138 13.38 -14.08 -6.91
C PHE A 138 12.04 -13.90 -7.63
N LEU A 139 11.19 -14.94 -7.65
CA LEU A 139 9.84 -14.87 -8.20
C LEU A 139 8.91 -14.15 -7.23
N GLU A 140 9.16 -14.32 -5.94
CA GLU A 140 8.45 -13.61 -4.89
C GLU A 140 8.67 -12.11 -5.00
N GLU A 141 9.92 -11.64 -5.09
CA GLU A 141 10.20 -10.20 -5.30
C GLU A 141 9.48 -9.63 -6.54
N LYS A 142 9.47 -10.37 -7.66
CA LYS A 142 8.76 -9.97 -8.88
C LYS A 142 7.25 -9.92 -8.70
N PHE A 143 6.67 -10.86 -7.98
CA PHE A 143 5.24 -10.86 -7.67
C PHE A 143 4.85 -9.63 -6.84
N TRP A 144 5.59 -9.34 -5.77
CA TRP A 144 5.32 -8.17 -4.95
C TRP A 144 5.55 -6.85 -5.69
N TYR A 145 6.52 -6.80 -6.59
CA TYR A 145 6.69 -5.66 -7.49
C TYR A 145 5.46 -5.46 -8.39
N ALA A 146 4.94 -6.52 -8.99
CA ALA A 146 3.73 -6.45 -9.81
C ALA A 146 2.50 -6.00 -9.01
N ILE A 147 2.25 -6.60 -7.84
CA ILE A 147 1.17 -6.20 -6.93
C ILE A 147 1.31 -4.72 -6.54
N LYS A 148 2.54 -4.26 -6.28
CA LYS A 148 2.80 -2.87 -5.95
C LYS A 148 2.43 -1.95 -7.11
N GLU A 149 2.89 -2.22 -8.32
CA GLU A 149 2.56 -1.41 -9.51
C GLU A 149 1.05 -1.36 -9.78
N ASP A 150 0.33 -2.47 -9.57
CA ASP A 150 -1.13 -2.54 -9.76
C ASP A 150 -1.92 -1.73 -8.71
N ILE A 151 -1.39 -1.59 -7.50
CA ILE A 151 -2.06 -0.91 -6.39
C ILE A 151 -1.75 0.59 -6.36
N MET A 152 -0.58 1.02 -6.85
CA MET A 152 -0.18 2.44 -6.85
C MET A 152 -1.22 3.39 -7.48
N PRO A 153 -1.82 3.08 -8.65
CA PRO A 153 -2.87 3.92 -9.24
C PRO A 153 -4.13 4.02 -8.37
N ILE A 154 -4.46 2.96 -7.63
CA ILE A 154 -5.64 2.94 -6.74
C ILE A 154 -5.40 3.82 -5.54
N LEU A 155 -4.22 3.72 -4.93
CA LEU A 155 -3.85 4.53 -3.79
C LEU A 155 -3.69 6.02 -4.16
N ALA A 156 -3.25 6.32 -5.38
CA ALA A 156 -3.17 7.70 -5.87
C ALA A 156 -4.54 8.40 -5.89
N GLU A 157 -5.63 7.68 -6.17
CA GLU A 157 -7.00 8.19 -6.17
C GLU A 157 -7.61 8.37 -4.77
N LEU A 158 -6.96 7.84 -3.73
CA LEU A 158 -7.37 8.02 -2.34
C LEU A 158 -6.86 9.32 -1.72
N ARG A 159 -5.91 9.99 -2.39
CA ARG A 159 -5.45 11.32 -2.02
C ARG A 159 -6.51 12.39 -2.32
#